data_AF-S7U4J5-F1
#
_entry.id   AF-S7U4J5-F1
#
_cell.length_a   1.000
_cell.length_b   1.000
_cell.length_c   1.000
_cell.angle_alpha   90.00
_cell.angle_beta   90.00
_cell.angle_gamma   90.00
#
_symmetry.space_group_name_H-M   'P 1'
#
loop_
_entity.id
_entity.type
_entity.pdbx_description
1 polymer ?
#
loop_
_entity_poly.entity_id
_entity_poly.type
_entity_poly.pdbx_seq_one_letter_code
_entity_poly.pdbx_strand_id
1 'polypeptide(L)'
;MSGRERPVVRLHMWLETDEGVFFGVGRVQLLELVDELGSLRAAADRLGMSYRAAWGKIRKTEKIIGFSLIEKPAGNRGGYRLTEFGKLLVENFRDWYADVETRAVARAREIFPYDAERYRAPKGQDASRALQDAPREARKEDPFSRRSPERMVRAASGSR
;
A
#
# COMPACT_ATOMS: atom_id res chain seq x y z
N MET A 1 15.22 22.88 -29.18
CA MET A 1 13.80 22.49 -29.04
C MET A 1 13.64 21.78 -27.71
N SER A 2 12.91 22.40 -26.78
CA SER A 2 12.67 21.86 -25.43
C SER A 2 12.07 20.45 -25.52
N GLY A 3 12.66 19.48 -24.83
CA GLY A 3 12.17 18.11 -24.80
C GLY A 3 10.73 18.10 -24.32
N ARG A 4 9.80 17.69 -25.20
CA ARG A 4 8.36 17.75 -24.91
C ARG A 4 8.07 16.87 -23.71
N GLU A 5 7.70 17.47 -22.57
CA GLU A 5 7.29 16.74 -21.38
C GLU A 5 6.11 15.83 -21.76
N ARG A 6 6.28 14.53 -21.52
CA ARG A 6 5.23 13.54 -21.80
C ARG A 6 4.22 13.58 -20.64
N PRO A 7 2.91 13.59 -20.93
CA PRO A 7 1.91 13.54 -19.88
C PRO A 7 2.00 12.23 -19.11
N VAL A 8 1.78 12.29 -17.80
CA VAL A 8 1.86 11.13 -16.91
C VAL A 8 0.51 10.86 -16.24
N VAL A 9 0.16 9.58 -16.11
CA VAL A 9 -0.99 9.11 -15.34
C VAL A 9 -0.55 8.98 -13.88
N ARG A 10 -1.22 9.73 -13.00
CA ARG A 10 -1.10 9.65 -11.54
C ARG A 10 -2.41 9.16 -10.96
N LEU A 11 -2.35 8.24 -10.01
CA LEU A 11 -3.53 7.71 -9.32
C LEU A 11 -3.41 7.94 -7.81
N HIS A 12 -4.52 8.34 -7.20
CA HIS A 12 -4.69 8.31 -5.76
C HIS A 12 -5.81 7.33 -5.46
N MET A 13 -5.48 6.20 -4.82
CA MET A 13 -6.43 5.15 -4.51
C MET A 13 -6.57 5.01 -3.00
N TRP A 14 -7.83 4.99 -2.54
CA TRP A 14 -8.18 4.77 -1.14
C TRP A 14 -9.52 4.04 -1.02
N LEU A 15 -9.74 3.50 0.17
CA LEU A 15 -10.97 2.87 0.62
C LEU A 15 -11.50 3.66 1.81
N GLU A 16 -12.79 3.93 1.81
CA GLU A 16 -13.48 4.72 2.82
C GLU A 16 -14.79 4.08 3.26
N THR A 17 -15.27 4.53 4.42
CA THR A 17 -16.64 4.32 4.89
C THR A 17 -17.25 5.71 5.12
N ASP A 18 -18.49 5.77 5.63
CA ASP A 18 -19.10 7.04 6.05
C ASP A 18 -18.28 7.75 7.17
N GLU A 19 -17.45 7.01 7.90
CA GLU A 19 -16.49 7.56 8.87
C GLU A 19 -15.20 8.12 8.20
N GLY A 20 -15.13 8.08 6.86
CA GLY A 20 -14.03 8.56 6.01
C GLY A 20 -12.97 7.51 5.68
N VAL A 21 -11.88 7.94 5.03
CA VAL A 21 -10.79 7.06 4.56
C VAL A 21 -10.28 6.14 5.68
N PHE A 22 -10.27 4.83 5.43
CA PHE A 22 -9.72 3.82 6.34
C PHE A 22 -8.47 3.13 5.78
N PHE A 23 -8.33 2.97 4.47
CA PHE A 23 -7.15 2.35 3.88
C PHE A 23 -6.78 3.00 2.54
N GLY A 24 -5.53 2.89 2.10
CA GLY A 24 -5.06 3.55 0.89
C GLY A 24 -3.53 3.65 0.85
N VAL A 25 -3.01 4.33 -0.18
CA VAL A 25 -1.56 4.47 -0.43
C VAL A 25 -0.79 4.91 0.82
N GLY A 26 -1.22 5.98 1.50
CA GLY A 26 -0.54 6.46 2.71
C GLY A 26 -0.60 5.50 3.90
N ARG A 27 -1.59 4.59 3.96
CA ARG A 27 -1.66 3.54 4.99
C ARG A 27 -0.65 2.45 4.72
N VAL A 28 -0.55 2.03 3.47
CA VAL A 28 0.41 1.02 3.03
C VAL A 28 1.84 1.47 3.31
N GLN A 29 2.17 2.72 2.98
CA GLN A 29 3.49 3.30 3.27
C GLN A 29 3.82 3.33 4.76
N LEU A 30 2.83 3.68 5.60
CA LEU A 30 3.01 3.66 7.05
C LEU A 30 3.33 2.24 7.55
N LEU A 31 2.59 1.24 7.08
CA LEU A 31 2.77 -0.16 7.45
C LEU A 31 4.13 -0.70 7.01
N GLU A 32 4.54 -0.40 5.78
CA GLU A 32 5.85 -0.78 5.24
C GLU A 32 7.00 -0.17 6.05
N LEU A 33 6.91 1.12 6.37
CA LEU A 33 7.92 1.78 7.19
C LEU A 33 7.95 1.27 8.63
N VAL A 34 6.81 0.84 9.18
CA VAL A 34 6.79 0.17 10.48
C VAL A 34 7.59 -1.13 10.43
N ASP A 35 7.37 -1.94 9.39
CA ASP A 35 8.08 -3.22 9.21
C ASP A 35 9.58 -3.01 8.95
N GLU A 36 9.93 -2.05 8.10
CA GLU A 36 11.32 -1.71 7.74
C GLU A 36 12.10 -1.16 8.94
N LEU A 37 11.50 -0.22 9.69
CA LEU A 37 12.20 0.51 10.74
C LEU A 37 12.05 -0.12 12.12
N GLY A 38 11.18 -1.12 12.27
CA GLY A 38 10.85 -1.70 13.56
C GLY A 38 10.18 -0.73 14.53
N SER A 39 9.69 0.43 14.06
CA SER A 39 9.27 1.53 14.94
C SER A 39 8.21 2.39 14.29
N LEU A 40 7.04 2.43 14.91
CA LEU A 40 5.96 3.32 14.47
C LEU A 40 6.27 4.80 14.69
N ARG A 41 7.11 5.14 15.67
CA ARG A 41 7.58 6.53 15.81
C ARG A 41 8.45 6.90 14.62
N ALA A 42 9.44 6.07 14.28
CA ALA A 42 10.33 6.35 13.16
C ALA A 42 9.58 6.40 11.81
N ALA A 43 8.58 5.52 11.63
CA ALA A 43 7.70 5.54 10.47
C ALA A 43 6.85 6.83 10.39
N ALA A 44 6.29 7.28 11.53
CA ALA A 44 5.54 8.53 11.60
C ALA A 44 6.41 9.74 11.25
N ASP A 45 7.63 9.80 11.82
CA ASP A 45 8.60 10.86 11.56
C ASP A 45 9.01 10.88 10.07
N ARG A 46 9.26 9.71 9.46
CA ARG A 46 9.59 9.59 8.03
C ARG A 46 8.47 10.09 7.12
N LEU A 47 7.21 9.96 7.55
CA LEU A 47 6.05 10.45 6.82
C LEU A 47 5.60 11.86 7.23
N GLY A 48 6.40 12.57 8.04
CA GLY A 48 6.09 13.94 8.47
C GLY A 48 4.79 14.05 9.27
N MET A 49 4.40 13.02 10.02
CA MET A 49 3.20 13.03 10.84
C MET A 49 3.50 12.72 12.31
N SER A 50 2.62 13.16 13.22
CA SER A 50 2.78 12.84 14.63
C SER A 50 2.55 11.35 14.89
N TYR A 51 3.25 10.79 15.89
CA TYR A 51 3.04 9.42 16.36
C TYR A 51 1.55 9.12 16.64
N ARG A 52 0.83 10.07 17.27
CA ARG A 52 -0.60 9.93 17.56
C ARG A 52 -1.43 9.82 16.27
N ALA A 53 -1.10 10.59 15.23
CA ALA A 53 -1.78 10.51 13.95
C ALA A 53 -1.52 9.15 13.26
N ALA A 54 -0.28 8.66 13.31
CA ALA A 54 0.08 7.36 12.77
C ALA A 54 -0.65 6.21 13.51
N TRP A 55 -0.66 6.23 14.84
CA TRP A 55 -1.39 5.26 15.65
C TRP A 55 -2.90 5.28 15.35
N GLY A 56 -3.50 6.47 15.29
CA GLY A 56 -4.92 6.63 14.98
C GLY A 56 -5.30 6.08 13.61
N LYS A 57 -4.44 6.26 12.59
CA LYS A 57 -4.62 5.71 11.25
C LYS A 57 -4.63 4.17 11.24
N ILE A 58 -3.69 3.55 11.96
CA ILE A 58 -3.63 2.08 12.10
C ILE A 58 -4.91 1.60 12.81
N ARG A 59 -5.23 2.17 13.98
CA ARG A 59 -6.41 1.77 14.76
C ARG A 59 -7.73 1.95 14.01
N LYS A 60 -7.87 3.01 13.20
CA LYS A 60 -9.05 3.18 12.35
C LYS A 60 -9.19 2.04 11.35
N THR A 61 -8.07 1.62 10.75
CA THR A 61 -8.05 0.50 9.80
C THR A 61 -8.42 -0.80 10.50
N GLU A 62 -7.78 -1.09 11.64
CA GLU A 62 -8.04 -2.29 12.45
C GLU A 62 -9.50 -2.36 12.95
N LYS A 63 -10.09 -1.23 13.39
CA LYS A 63 -11.50 -1.15 13.81
C LYS A 63 -12.45 -1.59 12.70
N ILE A 64 -12.19 -1.18 11.46
CA ILE A 64 -13.07 -1.45 10.32
C ILE A 64 -12.90 -2.88 9.81
N ILE A 65 -11.67 -3.39 9.76
CA ILE A 65 -11.39 -4.72 9.20
C ILE A 65 -11.47 -5.84 10.25
N GLY A 66 -11.41 -5.51 11.54
CA GLY A 66 -11.48 -6.47 12.65
C GLY A 66 -10.19 -7.23 12.97
N PHE A 67 -9.05 -6.85 12.38
CA PHE A 67 -7.77 -7.56 12.52
C PHE A 67 -6.62 -6.61 12.84
N SER A 68 -5.69 -7.07 13.69
CA SER A 68 -4.45 -6.35 14.00
C SER A 68 -3.52 -6.33 12.79
N LEU A 69 -2.96 -5.16 12.49
CA LEU A 69 -2.04 -4.95 11.37
C LEU A 69 -0.58 -4.98 11.81
N ILE A 70 -0.31 -4.57 13.05
CA ILE A 70 1.02 -4.57 13.64
C ILE A 70 1.04 -5.36 14.95
N GLU A 71 2.18 -5.94 15.27
CA GLU A 71 2.42 -6.64 16.52
C GLU A 71 3.80 -6.29 17.10
N LYS A 72 3.95 -6.53 18.40
CA LYS A 72 5.23 -6.39 19.10
C LYS A 72 5.66 -7.77 19.62
N PRO A 73 6.69 -8.40 19.05
CA PRO A 73 7.21 -9.67 19.56
C PRO A 73 7.61 -9.61 21.03
N ALA A 74 7.42 -10.73 21.73
CA ALA A 74 7.85 -10.90 23.10
C ALA A 74 9.39 -10.84 23.23
N GLY A 75 9.87 -10.18 24.29
CA GLY A 75 11.30 -9.96 24.57
C GLY A 75 11.66 -8.47 24.50
N ASN A 76 12.41 -7.98 25.50
CA ASN A 76 12.73 -6.56 25.75
C ASN A 76 13.49 -5.81 24.64
N ARG A 77 13.67 -6.41 23.45
CA ARG A 77 14.40 -5.82 22.31
C ARG A 77 13.61 -5.79 21.00
N GLY A 78 12.35 -6.25 20.98
CA GLY A 78 11.52 -6.26 19.77
C GLY A 78 10.84 -4.93 19.48
N GLY A 79 11.11 -4.34 18.31
CA GLY A 79 10.33 -3.25 17.72
C GLY A 79 8.95 -3.70 17.22
N TYR A 80 8.18 -2.81 16.59
CA TYR A 80 6.95 -3.20 15.90
C TYR A 80 7.25 -3.90 14.57
N ARG A 81 6.42 -4.85 14.17
CA ARG A 81 6.41 -5.45 12.82
C ARG A 81 4.98 -5.64 12.34
N LEU A 82 4.80 -5.95 11.06
CA LEU A 82 3.49 -6.33 10.55
C LEU A 82 3.10 -7.73 11.02
N THR A 83 1.82 -7.89 11.32
CA THR A 83 1.20 -9.22 11.44
C THR A 83 1.16 -9.88 10.05
N GLU A 84 0.95 -11.20 10.00
CA GLU A 84 0.76 -11.89 8.72
C GLU A 84 -0.44 -11.33 7.93
N PHE A 85 -1.49 -10.91 8.62
CA PHE A 85 -2.62 -10.21 7.99
C PHE A 85 -2.22 -8.83 7.46
N GLY A 86 -1.42 -8.05 8.21
CA GLY A 86 -0.90 -6.76 7.79
C GLY A 86 -0.06 -6.85 6.52
N LYS A 87 0.83 -7.85 6.43
CA LYS A 87 1.64 -8.13 5.23
C LYS A 87 0.75 -8.47 4.03
N LEU A 88 -0.21 -9.39 4.21
CA LEU A 88 -1.15 -9.78 3.16
C LEU A 88 -1.96 -8.59 2.65
N LEU A 89 -2.40 -7.71 3.54
CA LEU A 89 -3.19 -6.54 3.15
C LEU A 89 -2.36 -5.52 2.35
N VAL A 90 -1.11 -5.30 2.74
CA VAL A 90 -0.15 -4.48 1.97
C VAL A 90 0.06 -5.07 0.57
N GLU A 91 0.38 -6.37 0.48
CA GLU A 91 0.58 -7.07 -0.79
C GLU A 91 -0.63 -6.96 -1.71
N ASN A 92 -1.83 -7.25 -1.20
CA ASN A 92 -3.06 -7.18 -1.98
C ASN A 92 -3.33 -5.76 -2.51
N PHE A 93 -3.02 -4.72 -1.73
CA PHE A 93 -3.16 -3.35 -2.19
C PHE A 93 -2.15 -3.02 -3.29
N ARG A 94 -0.90 -3.49 -3.17
CA ARG A 94 0.13 -3.31 -4.23
C ARG A 94 -0.33 -3.94 -5.53
N ASP A 95 -0.81 -5.18 -5.46
CA ASP A 95 -1.31 -5.93 -6.62
C ASP A 95 -2.50 -5.21 -7.28
N TRP A 96 -3.46 -4.77 -6.47
CA TRP A 96 -4.62 -4.03 -6.96
C TRP A 96 -4.23 -2.69 -7.59
N TYR A 97 -3.37 -1.91 -6.94
CA TYR A 97 -2.89 -0.63 -7.46
C TYR A 97 -2.16 -0.82 -8.81
N ALA A 98 -1.30 -1.83 -8.92
CA ALA A 98 -0.53 -2.10 -10.13
C ALA A 98 -1.43 -2.51 -11.32
N ASP A 99 -2.49 -3.30 -11.08
CA ASP A 99 -3.49 -3.65 -12.10
C ASP A 99 -4.26 -2.41 -12.56
N VAL A 100 -4.80 -1.63 -11.61
CA VAL A 100 -5.55 -0.40 -11.92
C VAL A 100 -4.68 0.61 -12.67
N GLU A 101 -3.42 0.82 -12.26
CA GLU A 101 -2.49 1.73 -12.95
C GLU A 101 -2.17 1.26 -14.36
N THR A 102 -2.04 -0.05 -14.57
CA THR A 102 -1.82 -0.62 -15.91
C THR A 102 -3.00 -0.35 -16.83
N ARG A 103 -4.22 -0.59 -16.34
CA ARG A 103 -5.45 -0.34 -17.12
C ARG A 103 -5.69 1.14 -17.36
N ALA A 104 -5.43 1.99 -16.37
CA ALA A 104 -5.58 3.44 -16.49
C ALA A 104 -4.64 4.03 -17.55
N VAL A 105 -3.36 3.61 -17.57
CA VAL A 105 -2.39 4.03 -18.59
C VAL A 105 -2.80 3.55 -19.99
N ALA A 106 -3.20 2.27 -20.12
CA ALA A 106 -3.67 1.73 -21.40
C ALA A 106 -4.87 2.52 -21.92
N ARG A 107 -5.87 2.76 -21.06
CA ARG A 107 -7.07 3.51 -21.43
C ARG A 107 -6.78 4.96 -21.79
N ALA A 108 -5.86 5.62 -21.08
CA ALA A 108 -5.46 6.99 -21.38
C ALA A 108 -4.89 7.12 -22.80
N ARG A 109 -4.07 6.15 -23.23
CA ARG A 109 -3.51 6.11 -24.59
C ARG A 109 -4.57 5.89 -25.69
N GLU A 110 -5.67 5.24 -25.36
CA GLU A 110 -6.77 5.01 -26.30
C GLU A 110 -7.66 6.25 -26.48
N ILE A 111 -7.90 7.01 -25.40
CA ILE A 111 -8.91 8.07 -25.40
C ILE A 111 -8.35 9.49 -25.58
N PHE A 112 -7.05 9.69 -25.34
CA PHE A 112 -6.42 10.99 -25.43
C PHE A 112 -5.45 11.08 -26.62
N PRO A 113 -5.27 12.27 -27.23
CA PRO A 113 -4.44 12.46 -28.41
C PRO A 113 -2.92 12.51 -28.10
N TYR A 114 -2.50 12.00 -26.93
CA TYR A 114 -1.12 12.04 -26.46
C TYR A 114 -0.70 10.70 -25.84
N ASP A 115 0.59 10.34 -25.99
CA ASP A 115 1.15 9.14 -25.38
C ASP A 115 1.38 9.37 -23.87
N ALA A 116 0.37 9.00 -23.08
CA ALA A 116 0.42 9.07 -21.64
C ALA A 116 1.30 7.94 -21.08
N GLU A 117 2.16 8.28 -20.13
CA GLU A 117 3.03 7.31 -19.46
C GLU A 117 2.63 7.07 -18.01
N ARG A 118 3.13 5.98 -17.42
CA ARG A 118 3.03 5.79 -15.97
C ARG A 118 3.83 6.88 -15.28
N TYR A 119 3.23 7.54 -14.28
CA TYR A 119 4.01 8.41 -13.43
C TYR A 119 5.11 7.61 -12.72
N ARG A 120 6.36 8.03 -12.90
CA ARG A 120 7.47 7.56 -12.08
C ARG A 120 8.00 8.73 -11.30
N ALA A 121 8.00 8.58 -9.99
CA ALA A 121 8.49 9.66 -9.18
C ALA A 121 10.00 9.78 -9.12
N PRO A 122 10.51 11.01 -8.87
CA PRO A 122 11.91 11.24 -8.58
C PRO A 122 12.41 10.38 -7.41
N LYS A 123 13.69 9.98 -7.46
CA LYS A 123 14.35 9.30 -6.32
C LYS A 123 14.13 10.12 -5.04
N GLY A 124 13.51 9.49 -4.04
CA GLY A 124 13.35 10.04 -2.69
C GLY A 124 12.12 10.92 -2.43
N GLN A 125 11.17 11.08 -3.37
CA GLN A 125 10.02 11.99 -3.20
C GLN A 125 8.64 11.37 -3.39
N ASP A 126 8.54 10.05 -3.52
CA ASP A 126 7.24 9.43 -3.69
C ASP A 126 7.24 8.01 -3.17
N ALA A 127 6.26 7.77 -2.32
CA ALA A 127 6.04 6.48 -1.73
C ALA A 127 5.00 5.65 -2.53
N SER A 128 4.45 6.20 -3.63
CA SER A 128 3.85 5.42 -4.74
C SER A 128 4.90 4.61 -5.49
N ARG A 129 6.16 5.07 -5.49
CA ARG A 129 7.28 4.37 -6.13
C ARG A 129 7.56 3.00 -5.50
N ALA A 130 7.40 2.87 -4.18
CA ALA A 130 7.51 1.57 -3.50
C ALA A 130 6.47 0.55 -4.00
N LEU A 131 5.29 1.03 -4.43
CA LEU A 131 4.26 0.20 -5.06
C LEU A 131 4.56 -0.11 -6.54
N GLN A 132 5.29 0.78 -7.23
CA GLN A 132 5.62 0.68 -8.65
C GLN A 132 6.88 -0.15 -8.96
N ASP A 133 7.85 -0.20 -8.03
CA ASP A 133 9.15 -0.87 -8.20
C ASP A 133 9.14 -2.36 -7.75
N ALA A 134 7.98 -2.91 -7.34
CA ALA A 134 7.87 -4.32 -6.96
C ALA A 134 8.13 -5.26 -8.17
N PRO A 135 8.93 -6.34 -8.04
CA PRO A 135 9.21 -7.25 -9.14
C PRO A 135 7.94 -7.87 -9.72
N ARG A 136 7.76 -7.74 -11.04
CA ARG A 136 6.67 -8.35 -11.83
C ARG A 136 6.82 -9.87 -12.03
N GLU A 137 7.65 -10.57 -11.26
CA GLU A 137 8.01 -11.96 -11.58
C GLU A 137 6.77 -12.87 -11.66
N ALA A 138 6.43 -13.15 -12.92
CA ALA A 138 5.53 -14.14 -13.48
C ALA A 138 4.46 -14.73 -12.54
N ARG A 139 3.26 -14.16 -12.56
CA ARG A 139 2.04 -14.92 -12.26
C ARG A 139 1.22 -15.04 -13.54
N LYS A 140 1.33 -16.19 -14.20
CA LYS A 140 0.58 -16.58 -15.41
C LYS A 140 -0.90 -16.92 -15.13
N GLU A 141 -1.41 -16.61 -13.94
CA GLU A 141 -2.80 -16.86 -13.59
C GLU A 141 -3.39 -15.58 -12.97
N ASP A 142 -4.59 -15.23 -13.42
CA ASP A 142 -5.42 -14.16 -12.87
C ASP A 142 -5.44 -14.20 -11.33
N PRO A 143 -4.87 -13.20 -10.63
CA PRO A 143 -4.81 -13.16 -9.16
C PRO A 143 -6.18 -13.11 -8.49
N PHE A 144 -7.22 -12.66 -9.20
CA PHE A 144 -8.58 -12.54 -8.68
C PHE A 144 -9.41 -13.82 -8.82
N SER A 145 -8.95 -14.78 -9.63
CA SER A 145 -9.69 -16.04 -9.86
C SER A 145 -9.52 -17.05 -8.71
N ARG A 146 -8.46 -16.97 -7.88
CA ARG A 146 -8.09 -18.05 -6.93
C ARG A 146 -7.65 -17.65 -5.51
N ARG A 147 -7.71 -16.38 -5.10
CA ARG A 147 -7.34 -15.99 -3.72
C ARG A 147 -8.58 -15.65 -2.89
N SER A 148 -9.21 -16.70 -2.35
CA SER A 148 -10.44 -16.63 -1.58
C SER A 148 -10.28 -15.80 -0.28
N PRO A 149 -11.36 -15.14 0.20
CA PRO A 149 -11.46 -14.57 1.55
C PRO A 149 -10.93 -15.50 2.66
N GLU A 150 -10.95 -16.81 2.42
CA GLU A 150 -10.39 -17.85 3.28
C GLU A 150 -8.90 -17.66 3.63
N ARG A 151 -8.04 -17.15 2.73
CA ARG A 151 -6.64 -16.81 3.09
C ARG A 151 -6.56 -15.65 4.07
N MET A 152 -7.44 -14.66 3.92
CA MET A 152 -7.54 -13.53 4.86
C MET A 152 -8.01 -14.00 6.23
N VAL A 153 -9.05 -14.86 6.27
CA VAL A 153 -9.56 -15.46 7.51
C VAL A 153 -8.51 -16.35 8.18
N ARG A 154 -7.77 -17.15 7.41
CA ARG A 154 -6.71 -18.01 7.94
C ARG A 154 -5.51 -17.22 8.47
N ALA A 155 -5.05 -16.20 7.75
CA ALA A 155 -3.97 -15.31 8.21
C ALA A 155 -4.36 -14.55 9.49
N ALA A 156 -5.64 -14.15 9.59
CA ALA A 156 -6.19 -13.54 10.79
C ALA A 156 -6.30 -14.50 11.98
N SER A 157 -6.53 -15.79 11.74
CA SER A 157 -6.78 -16.78 12.79
C SER A 157 -5.51 -17.30 13.47
N GLY A 158 -4.33 -17.07 12.88
CA GLY A 158 -3.04 -17.59 13.36
C GLY A 158 -2.27 -16.71 14.37
N SER A 159 -2.83 -15.58 14.80
CA SER A 159 -2.19 -14.61 15.71
C SER A 159 -2.70 -14.73 17.17
N ARG A 160 -3.09 -15.94 17.60
CA ARG A 160 -3.44 -16.21 19.02
C ARG A 160 -2.25 -16.71 19.82
#